data_AF-A0A2V7SCL2-F1
#
_entry.id   AF-A0A2V7SCL2-F1
#
_cell.length_a   1.000
_cell.length_b   1.000
_cell.length_c   1.000
_cell.angle_alpha   90.00
_cell.angle_beta   90.00
_cell.angle_gamma   90.00
#
_symmetry.space_group_name_H-M   'P 1'
#
loop_
_entity.id
_entity.type
_entity.pdbx_description
1 polymer ?
#
loop_
_entity_poly.entity_id
_entity_poly.type
_entity_poly.pdbx_seq_one_letter_code
_entity_poly.pdbx_strand_id
1 'polypeptide(L)' 'VVSQFTLYGDARKGRRPSFTDAAPPAVALSLYQRLVALLKERGAGNGIVVESGEFGAMMEVELVNDGPVTLLLEK' A
#
# COMPACT_ATOMS: atom_id res chain seq x y z
N VAL A 1 -6.64 -1.73 2.93
CA VAL A 1 -5.55 -1.41 1.97
C VAL A 1 -5.00 -0.02 2.27
N VAL A 2 -3.73 0.07 2.61
CA VAL A 2 -3.03 1.32 2.92
C VAL A 2 -2.02 1.61 1.81
N SER A 3 -2.00 2.82 1.26
CA SER A 3 -1.01 3.22 0.26
C SER A 3 0.36 3.43 0.91
N GLN A 4 1.43 2.82 0.39
CA GLN A 4 2.76 2.89 1.00
C GLN A 4 3.88 3.08 -0.04
N PHE A 5 4.17 4.32 -0.42
CA PHE A 5 5.23 4.60 -1.40
C PHE A 5 6.64 4.30 -0.86
N THR A 6 6.82 4.33 0.47
CA THR A 6 8.14 4.13 1.09
C THR A 6 8.70 2.72 0.91
N LEU A 7 7.88 1.76 0.45
CA LEU A 7 8.36 0.43 0.07
C LEU A 7 9.38 0.50 -1.09
N TYR A 8 9.35 1.56 -1.91
CA TYR A 8 10.35 1.84 -2.96
C TYR A 8 11.57 2.63 -2.44
N GLY A 9 11.75 2.76 -1.12
CA GLY A 9 12.85 3.51 -0.53
C GLY A 9 14.22 2.85 -0.73
N ASP A 10 15.07 3.43 -1.58
CA ASP A 10 16.47 3.03 -1.70
C ASP A 10 17.34 3.78 -0.69
N ALA A 11 17.78 3.07 0.35
CA ALA A 11 18.63 3.60 1.42
C ALA A 11 20.12 3.22 1.29
N ARG A 12 20.56 2.64 0.16
CA ARG A 12 21.94 2.13 0.00
C ARG A 12 23.02 3.23 -0.03
N LYS A 13 22.65 4.47 -0.36
CA LYS A 13 23.59 5.58 -0.59
C LYS A 13 23.71 6.59 0.57
N GLY A 14 23.11 6.32 1.74
CA GLY A 14 23.23 7.19 2.91
C GLY A 14 22.04 7.12 3.86
N ARG A 15 21.90 8.14 4.71
CA ARG A 15 20.87 8.20 5.76
C ARG A 15 19.49 8.65 5.28
N ARG A 16 19.40 9.21 4.06
CA ARG A 16 18.13 9.66 3.45
C ARG A 16 17.78 8.71 2.30
N PRO A 17 16.69 7.93 2.41
CA PRO A 17 16.23 7.09 1.31
C PRO A 17 15.84 7.92 0.09
N SER A 18 16.12 7.39 -1.10
CA SER A 18 15.56 7.89 -2.36
C SER A 18 14.27 7.14 -2.70
N PHE A 19 13.33 7.79 -3.38
CA PHE A 19 12.07 7.19 -3.81
C PHE A 19 11.84 7.34 -5.32
N THR A 20 12.93 7.41 -6.08
CA THR A 20 12.90 7.65 -7.54
C THR A 20 12.07 6.62 -8.30
N ASP A 21 12.03 5.38 -7.81
CA ASP A 21 11.30 4.28 -8.46
C ASP A 21 9.79 4.26 -8.09
N ALA A 22 9.36 5.08 -7.12
CA ALA A 22 7.95 5.24 -6.81
C ALA A 22 7.25 6.06 -7.91
N ALA A 23 6.06 5.62 -8.31
CA ALA A 23 5.26 6.35 -9.29
C ALA A 23 4.87 7.76 -8.77
N PRO A 24 4.77 8.79 -9.66
CA PRO A 24 4.29 10.11 -9.29
C PRO A 24 2.89 10.07 -8.66
N PRO A 25 2.55 10.99 -7.74
CA PRO A 25 1.29 10.93 -6.97
C PRO A 25 0.02 10.83 -7.83
N ALA A 26 -0.06 11.56 -8.95
CA ALA A 26 -1.22 11.53 -9.84
C ALA A 26 -1.42 10.13 -10.46
N VAL A 27 -0.35 9.47 -10.89
CA VAL A 27 -0.40 8.11 -11.45
C VAL A 27 -0.70 7.10 -10.34
N ALA A 28 -0.04 7.23 -9.19
CA ALA A 28 -0.20 6.34 -8.06
C ALA A 28 -1.62 6.38 -7.47
N LEU A 29 -2.26 7.56 -7.40
CA LEU A 29 -3.64 7.71 -6.93
C LEU A 29 -4.62 6.90 -7.80
N SER A 30 -4.54 7.04 -9.13
CA SER A 30 -5.40 6.31 -10.05
C SER A 30 -5.19 4.79 -9.96
N LEU A 31 -3.94 4.34 -9.82
CA LEU A 31 -3.62 2.92 -9.63
C LEU A 31 -4.14 2.40 -8.28
N TYR A 32 -3.97 3.16 -7.20
CA TYR A 32 -4.45 2.82 -5.86
C TYR A 32 -5.97 2.69 -5.83
N GLN A 33 -6.71 3.67 -6.36
CA GLN A 33 -8.17 3.64 -6.43
C GLN A 33 -8.67 2.44 -7.24
N ARG A 34 -8.02 2.15 -8.37
CA ARG A 34 -8.35 0.97 -9.19
C ARG A 34 -8.10 -0.33 -8.43
N LEU A 35 -6.99 -0.45 -7.71
CA LEU A 35 -6.69 -1.63 -6.88
C LEU A 35 -7.75 -1.84 -5.80
N VAL A 36 -8.11 -0.79 -5.06
CA VAL A 36 -9.14 -0.85 -4.01
C VAL A 36 -10.48 -1.28 -4.59
N ALA A 37 -10.89 -0.72 -5.73
CA ALA A 37 -12.13 -1.09 -6.41
C ALA A 37 -12.17 -2.58 -6.79
N LEU A 38 -11.09 -3.08 -7.42
CA LEU A 38 -10.98 -4.49 -7.83
C LEU A 38 -10.98 -5.44 -6.63
N LEU A 39 -10.34 -5.05 -5.53
CA LEU A 39 -10.34 -5.85 -4.29
C LEU A 39 -11.74 -5.89 -3.66
N LYS A 40 -12.45 -4.75 -3.61
CA LYS A 40 -13.82 -4.69 -3.11
C LYS A 40 -14.76 -5.57 -3.93
N GLU A 41 -14.69 -5.48 -5.26
CA GLU A 41 -15.50 -6.30 -6.18
C GLU A 41 -15.25 -7.80 -5.95
N ARG A 42 -13.99 -8.24 -5.94
CA ARG A 42 -13.63 -9.65 -5.73
C ARG A 42 -13.91 -10.12 -4.30
N GLY A 43 -13.72 -9.25 -3.32
CA GLY A 43 -13.96 -9.55 -1.92
C GLY A 43 -15.44 -9.77 -1.63
N ALA A 44 -16.32 -8.93 -2.18
CA ALA A 44 -17.76 -9.05 -2.01
C ALA A 44 -18.31 -10.40 -2.47
N GLY A 45 -17.81 -10.94 -3.59
CA GLY A 45 -18.18 -12.27 -4.07
C GLY A 45 -17.77 -13.42 -3.14
N ASN A 46 -16.84 -13.19 -2.21
CA ASN A 46 -16.32 -14.17 -1.27
C ASN A 46 -16.64 -13.85 0.21
N GLY A 47 -17.50 -12.86 0.47
CA GLY A 47 -17.84 -12.42 1.83
C GLY A 47 -16.71 -11.67 2.57
N ILE A 48 -15.70 -11.18 1.85
CA ILE A 48 -14.56 -10.44 2.41
C ILE A 48 -14.86 -8.95 2.37
N VAL A 49 -14.80 -8.28 3.52
CA VAL A 49 -14.89 -6.82 3.63
C VAL A 49 -13.52 -6.20 3.39
N VAL A 50 -13.44 -5.25 2.47
CA VAL A 50 -12.19 -4.55 2.11
C VAL A 50 -12.27 -3.10 2.54
N GLU A 51 -11.55 -2.78 3.62
CA GLU A 51 -11.35 -1.41 4.09
C GLU A 51 -10.14 -0.75 3.40
N SER A 52 -10.08 0.58 3.41
CA SER A 52 -8.97 1.37 2.83
C SER A 52 -8.65 2.61 3.65
N GLY A 53 -7.38 3.02 3.63
CA GLY A 53 -6.99 4.34 4.13
C GLY A 53 -7.28 5.46 3.13
N GLU A 54 -6.69 6.64 3.38
CA GLU A 54 -6.78 7.81 2.52
C GLU A 54 -5.44 8.07 1.83
N PHE A 55 -5.43 8.09 0.50
CA PHE A 55 -4.19 8.26 -0.27
C PHE A 55 -3.57 9.63 -0.03
N GLY A 56 -2.29 9.66 0.35
CA GLY A 56 -1.53 10.89 0.58
C GLY A 56 -1.80 11.56 1.93
N ALA A 57 -2.73 11.04 2.74
CA ALA A 57 -2.92 11.48 4.10
C ALA A 57 -1.86 10.89 5.03
N MET A 58 -1.52 11.63 6.09
CA MET A 58 -0.82 11.05 7.24
C MET A 58 -1.80 10.17 8.00
N MET A 59 -1.39 8.93 8.28
CA MET A 59 -2.25 7.92 8.90
C MET A 59 -1.53 7.24 10.06
N GLU A 60 -2.28 6.95 11.12
CA GLU A 60 -1.86 6.05 12.20
C GLU A 60 -2.55 4.70 11.96
N VAL A 61 -1.77 3.62 11.87
CA VAL A 61 -2.27 2.27 11.57
C VAL A 61 -1.99 1.36 12.76
N GLU A 62 -3.04 1.04 13.50
CA GLU A 62 -2.99 0.02 14.55
C GLU A 62 -3.21 -1.37 13.97
N LEU A 63 -2.39 -2.34 14.39
CA LEU A 63 -2.58 -3.75 14.06
C LEU A 63 -2.13 -4.67 15.18
N VAL A 64 -2.77 -5.83 15.27
CA VAL A 64 -2.27 -6.99 16.01
C VAL A 64 -1.91 -8.05 14.97
N ASN A 65 -0.62 -8.40 14.88
CA ASN A 65 -0.14 -9.43 13.97
C ASN A 65 -0.01 -10.76 14.72
N ASP A 66 -1.09 -11.55 14.73
CA ASP A 66 -1.13 -12.87 15.37
C ASP A 66 -0.38 -13.92 14.51
N GLY A 67 0.87 -14.21 14.90
CA GLY A 67 1.85 -14.97 14.12
C GLY A 67 3.29 -14.68 14.58
N PRO A 68 3.95 -13.59 14.15
CA PRO A 68 3.63 -12.75 13.01
C PRO A 68 4.04 -13.43 11.70
N VAL A 69 3.24 -13.26 10.66
CA VAL A 69 3.61 -13.65 9.30
C VAL A 69 3.67 -12.40 8.44
N THR A 70 4.80 -12.20 7.75
CA THR A 70 4.99 -11.09 6.83
C THR A 70 5.48 -11.63 5.51
N LEU A 71 4.71 -11.39 4.45
CA LEU A 71 5.04 -11.78 3.10
C LEU A 71 5.32 -10.51 2.30
N LEU A 72 6.50 -10.43 1.69
CA LEU A 72 6.81 -9.40 0.70
C LEU A 72 6.53 -9.97 -0.68
N LEU A 73 5.72 -9.27 -1.46
CA LEU A 73 5.38 -9.64 -2.83
C LEU A 73 5.90 -8.54 -3.77
N GLU A 74 6.72 -8.94 -4.74
CA GLU A 74 7.17 -8.13 -5.86
C GLU A 74 6.83 -8.90 -7.14
N LYS A 75 6.54 -8.19 -8.23
CA LYS A 75 6.14 -8.79 -9.51
C LYS A 75 7.33 -8.92 -10.44
#